data_AF-A0A7S0G0F6-F1
#
_entry.id   AF-A0A7S0G0F6-F1
#
_cell.length_a   1.000
_cell.length_b   1.000
_cell.length_c   1.000
_cell.angle_alpha   90.00
_cell.angle_beta   90.00
_cell.angle_gamma   90.00
#
_symmetry.space_group_name_H-M   'P 1'
#
loop_
_entity.id
_entity.type
_entity.pdbx_description
1 polymer ?
#
loop_
_entity_poly.entity_id
_entity_poly.type
_entity_poly.pdbx_seq_one_letter_code
_entity_poly.pdbx_strand_id
1 'polypeptide(L)'
;MDVAQVQLRILEELRRKHGDTPDTAQACDELSKRLLDLSTLYNTYARPWELWESELDALRCASYRDDELVKRLWVDIISDALSSNSRSSSPSSLKATMASLGRDFHPSVAVFPVPFIIEVLERHSMERKSLHPSQ
;
A
#
# COMPACT_ATOMS: atom_id res chain seq x y z
N MET A 1 16.66 3.56 -7.52
CA MET A 1 15.41 3.89 -6.83
C MET A 1 15.81 4.76 -5.68
N ASP A 2 15.24 5.95 -5.67
CA ASP A 2 15.81 7.09 -4.98
C ASP A 2 14.78 7.60 -3.98
N VAL A 3 15.25 8.14 -2.86
CA VAL A 3 14.40 8.60 -1.75
C VAL A 3 13.36 9.64 -2.22
N ALA A 4 13.68 10.41 -3.25
CA ALA A 4 12.76 11.36 -3.88
C ALA A 4 11.53 10.68 -4.54
N GLN A 5 11.69 9.48 -5.09
CA GLN A 5 10.58 8.71 -5.67
C GLN A 5 9.65 8.19 -4.57
N VAL A 6 10.21 7.70 -3.46
CA VAL A 6 9.44 7.30 -2.28
C VAL A 6 8.65 8.48 -1.73
N GLN A 7 9.29 9.65 -1.65
CA GLN A 7 8.65 10.89 -1.18
C GLN A 7 7.50 11.32 -2.09
N LEU A 8 7.67 11.22 -3.42
CA LEU A 8 6.60 11.51 -4.38
C LEU A 8 5.44 10.52 -4.23
N ARG A 9 5.73 9.23 -4.04
CA ARG A 9 4.71 8.22 -3.80
C ARG A 9 3.91 8.49 -2.52
N ILE A 10 4.57 8.89 -1.44
CA ILE A 10 3.91 9.31 -0.19
C ILE A 10 2.97 10.48 -0.45
N LEU A 11 3.40 11.50 -1.20
CA LEU A 11 2.56 12.65 -1.56
C LEU A 11 1.29 12.22 -2.31
N GLU A 12 1.45 11.40 -3.35
CA GLU A 12 0.34 10.91 -4.17
C GLU A 12 -0.62 10.03 -3.36
N GLU A 13 -0.07 9.12 -2.55
CA GLU A 13 -0.84 8.19 -1.74
C GLU A 13 -1.59 8.89 -0.60
N LEU A 14 -0.93 9.83 0.09
CA LEU A 14 -1.51 10.67 1.13
C LEU A 14 -2.72 11.43 0.58
N ARG A 15 -2.55 12.08 -0.57
CA ARG A 15 -3.63 12.84 -1.22
C ARG A 15 -4.78 11.94 -1.70
N ARG A 16 -4.45 10.73 -2.18
CA ARG A 16 -5.43 9.76 -2.68
C ARG A 16 -6.26 9.14 -1.56
N LYS A 17 -5.63 8.76 -0.43
CA LYS A 17 -6.30 8.11 0.72
C LYS A 17 -7.01 9.10 1.65
N HIS A 18 -6.34 10.20 1.99
CA HIS A 18 -6.81 11.13 3.01
C HIS A 18 -7.40 12.42 2.43
N GLY A 19 -7.34 12.60 1.11
CA GLY A 19 -7.91 13.77 0.43
C GLY A 19 -7.16 15.07 0.70
N ASP A 20 -7.84 16.19 0.48
CA ASP A 20 -7.32 17.55 0.65
C ASP A 20 -7.83 18.11 2.00
N THR A 21 -7.26 17.59 3.09
CA THR A 21 -7.48 18.12 4.44
C THR A 21 -6.38 19.12 4.77
N PRO A 22 -6.59 20.06 5.71
CA PRO A 22 -5.53 20.99 6.10
C PRO A 22 -4.26 20.28 6.62
N ASP A 23 -4.42 19.13 7.27
CA ASP A 23 -3.31 18.33 7.78
C ASP A 23 -2.53 17.64 6.65
N THR A 24 -3.23 17.03 5.67
CA THR A 24 -2.59 16.44 4.49
C THR A 24 -1.93 17.49 3.60
N ALA A 25 -2.54 18.68 3.46
CA ALA A 25 -1.98 19.79 2.71
C ALA A 25 -0.68 20.31 3.35
N GLN A 26 -0.66 20.46 4.68
CA GLN A 26 0.55 20.85 5.41
C GLN A 26 1.64 19.78 5.31
N ALA A 27 1.29 18.50 5.45
CA ALA A 27 2.22 17.40 5.26
C ALA A 27 2.80 17.38 3.83
N CYS A 28 1.95 17.60 2.82
CA CYS A 28 2.39 17.68 1.42
C CYS A 28 3.33 18.85 1.16
N ASP A 29 3.03 20.01 1.72
CA ASP A 29 3.88 21.20 1.61
C ASP A 29 5.25 20.97 2.25
N GLU A 30 5.31 20.37 3.44
CA GLU A 30 6.58 20.01 4.11
C GLU A 30 7.39 18.98 3.32
N LEU A 31 6.72 17.95 2.80
CA LEU A 31 7.32 16.95 1.90
C LEU A 31 7.78 17.58 0.58
N SER A 32 7.21 18.69 0.14
CA SER A 32 7.62 19.35 -1.11
C SER A 32 8.77 20.34 -0.91
N LYS A 33 8.94 20.88 0.30
CA LYS A 33 9.97 21.88 0.63
C LYS A 33 11.39 21.32 0.67
N ARG A 34 11.56 20.07 1.11
CA ARG A 34 12.88 19.43 1.22
C ARG A 34 12.82 17.93 1.01
N LEU A 35 13.92 17.38 0.53
CA LEU A 35 14.12 15.93 0.52
C LEU A 35 14.36 15.46 1.96
N LEU A 36 13.54 14.53 2.43
CA LEU A 36 13.65 13.92 3.75
C LEU A 36 14.41 12.59 3.67
N ASP A 37 14.95 12.16 4.80
CA ASP A 37 15.55 10.84 4.92
C ASP A 37 14.49 9.74 4.86
N LEU A 38 14.89 8.58 4.35
CA LEU A 38 14.02 7.42 4.20
C LEU A 38 13.40 6.98 5.54
N SER A 39 14.16 7.06 6.63
CA SER A 39 13.66 6.77 7.97
C SER A 39 12.60 7.77 8.44
N THR A 40 12.71 9.04 8.06
CA THR A 40 11.71 10.06 8.36
C THR A 40 10.45 9.86 7.53
N LEU A 41 10.61 9.62 6.21
CA LEU A 41 9.50 9.26 5.33
C LEU A 41 8.72 8.06 5.87
N TYR A 42 9.42 7.03 6.33
CA TYR A 42 8.82 5.84 6.90
C TYR A 42 8.12 6.09 8.25
N ASN A 43 8.82 6.65 9.24
CA ASN A 43 8.31 6.75 10.61
C ASN A 43 7.37 7.94 10.84
N THR A 44 7.54 9.03 10.10
CA THR A 44 6.79 10.28 10.30
C THR A 44 5.62 10.42 9.32
N TYR A 45 5.68 9.77 8.15
CA TYR A 45 4.63 9.88 7.15
C TYR A 45 3.99 8.52 6.84
N ALA A 46 4.75 7.54 6.35
CA ALA A 46 4.14 6.30 5.86
C ALA A 46 3.38 5.54 6.96
N ARG A 47 4.01 5.33 8.11
CA ARG A 47 3.43 4.59 9.25
C ARG A 47 2.22 5.27 9.91
N PRO A 48 2.29 6.55 10.33
CA PRO A 48 1.16 7.20 11.01
C PRO A 48 -0.04 7.46 10.10
N TRP A 49 0.17 7.53 8.78
CA TRP A 49 -0.90 7.74 7.80
C TRP A 49 -1.35 6.45 7.12
N GLU A 50 -0.85 5.29 7.54
CA GLU A 50 -1.23 3.96 7.03
C GLU A 50 -1.07 3.84 5.50
N LEU A 51 0.04 4.40 5.01
CA LEU A 51 0.44 4.45 3.60
C LEU A 51 1.31 3.22 3.28
N TRP A 52 0.70 2.03 3.30
CA TRP A 52 1.45 0.77 3.22
C TRP A 52 2.16 0.55 1.88
N GLU A 53 1.65 1.10 0.76
CA GLU A 53 2.37 1.01 -0.52
C GLU A 53 3.66 1.83 -0.44
N SER A 54 3.61 3.01 0.16
CA SER A 54 4.77 3.85 0.45
C SER A 54 5.75 3.20 1.44
N GLU A 55 5.24 2.46 2.44
CA GLU A 55 6.08 1.66 3.34
C GLU A 55 6.86 0.58 2.58
N LEU A 56 6.21 -0.17 1.69
CA LEU A 56 6.87 -1.18 0.85
C LEU A 56 7.95 -0.57 -0.04
N ASP A 57 7.66 0.61 -0.60
CA ASP A 57 8.57 1.38 -1.44
C ASP A 57 9.81 1.83 -0.66
N ALA A 58 9.59 2.27 0.58
CA ALA A 58 10.66 2.65 1.49
C ALA A 58 11.53 1.45 1.89
N LEU A 59 10.92 0.30 2.22
CA LEU A 59 11.64 -0.93 2.57
C LEU A 59 12.52 -1.43 1.42
N ARG A 60 11.98 -1.38 0.20
CA ARG A 60 12.74 -1.65 -1.03
C ARG A 60 13.93 -0.72 -1.17
N CYS A 61 13.72 0.58 -1.01
CA CYS A 61 14.78 1.57 -1.13
C CYS A 61 15.88 1.36 -0.06
N ALA A 62 15.48 0.95 1.15
CA ALA A 62 16.40 0.63 2.24
C ALA A 62 17.14 -0.71 2.03
N SER A 63 16.79 -1.49 1.00
CA SER A 63 17.20 -2.89 0.85
C SER A 63 16.93 -3.73 2.12
N TYR A 64 15.94 -3.32 2.91
CA TYR A 64 15.57 -3.96 4.17
C TYR A 64 14.70 -5.17 3.85
N ARG A 65 15.20 -6.37 4.19
CA ARG A 65 14.54 -7.65 3.91
C ARG A 65 13.90 -8.19 5.17
N ASP A 66 12.72 -7.67 5.49
CA ASP A 66 11.89 -8.14 6.58
C ASP A 66 10.61 -8.75 6.01
N ASP A 67 10.65 -10.08 5.86
CA ASP A 67 9.59 -10.84 5.19
C ASP A 67 8.28 -10.80 6.00
N GLU A 68 8.36 -10.76 7.34
CA GLU A 68 7.18 -10.63 8.20
C GLU A 68 6.52 -9.26 8.05
N LEU A 69 7.32 -8.19 8.04
CA LEU A 69 6.80 -6.84 7.83
C LEU A 69 6.17 -6.68 6.45
N VAL A 70 6.84 -7.16 5.40
CA VAL A 70 6.31 -7.14 4.03
C VAL A 70 4.98 -7.89 3.95
N LYS A 71 4.91 -9.11 4.51
CA LYS A 71 3.67 -9.89 4.56
C LYS A 71 2.55 -9.16 5.29
N ARG A 72 2.85 -8.54 6.43
CA ARG A 72 1.87 -7.76 7.19
C ARG A 72 1.32 -6.59 6.37
N LEU A 73 2.20 -5.79 5.74
CA LEU A 73 1.79 -4.68 4.87
C LEU A 73 0.90 -5.16 3.73
N TRP A 74 1.22 -6.31 3.11
CA TRP A 74 0.37 -6.90 2.08
C TRP A 74 -1.01 -7.29 2.59
N VAL A 75 -1.12 -7.84 3.80
CA VAL A 75 -2.41 -8.14 4.44
C VAL A 75 -3.21 -6.85 4.63
N ASP A 76 -2.58 -5.80 5.14
CA ASP A 76 -3.25 -4.51 5.36
C ASP A 76 -3.72 -3.86 4.03
N ILE A 77 -2.86 -3.84 2.99
CA ILE A 77 -3.22 -3.35 1.64
C ILE A 77 -4.42 -4.09 1.06
N ILE A 78 -4.39 -5.43 1.13
CA ILE A 78 -5.49 -6.25 0.62
C ILE A 78 -6.75 -6.01 1.45
N SER A 79 -6.64 -5.98 2.78
CA SER A 79 -7.75 -5.75 3.69
C SER A 79 -8.44 -4.42 3.43
N ASP A 80 -7.70 -3.34 3.23
CA ASP A 80 -8.24 -2.00 2.92
C ASP A 80 -8.89 -1.94 1.53
N ALA A 81 -8.24 -2.52 0.52
CA ALA A 81 -8.81 -2.63 -0.81
C ALA A 81 -10.12 -3.44 -0.81
N LEU A 82 -10.28 -4.35 0.16
CA LEU A 82 -11.51 -5.12 0.39
C LEU A 82 -12.53 -4.40 1.28
N SER A 83 -12.06 -3.62 2.26
CA SER A 83 -12.86 -2.93 3.26
C SER A 83 -13.40 -1.59 2.78
N SER A 84 -12.91 -1.04 1.66
CA SER A 84 -13.46 0.15 1.00
C SER A 84 -14.92 -0.11 0.59
N ASN A 85 -15.80 0.10 1.58
CA ASN A 85 -17.21 -0.26 1.70
C ASN A 85 -18.13 0.64 0.85
N SER A 86 -17.79 0.83 -0.42
CA SER A 86 -18.82 1.23 -1.36
C SER A 86 -19.64 -0.01 -1.67
N ARG A 87 -20.97 0.06 -1.52
CA ARG A 87 -21.97 -1.02 -1.73
C ARG A 87 -21.95 -1.64 -3.15
N SER A 88 -20.99 -1.21 -3.97
CA SER A 88 -20.51 -1.84 -5.20
C SER A 88 -19.07 -2.31 -4.97
N SER A 89 -18.90 -3.36 -4.16
CA SER A 89 -17.62 -4.01 -3.88
C SER A 89 -17.11 -4.71 -5.13
N SER A 90 -16.71 -3.92 -6.12
CA SER A 90 -16.32 -4.43 -7.41
C SER A 90 -14.94 -5.05 -7.29
N PRO A 91 -14.72 -6.31 -7.70
CA PRO A 91 -13.39 -6.92 -7.81
C PRO A 91 -12.43 -6.10 -8.68
N SER A 92 -12.94 -5.09 -9.39
CA SER A 92 -12.23 -4.08 -10.17
C SER A 92 -11.26 -3.22 -9.36
N SER A 93 -11.62 -2.76 -8.16
CA SER A 93 -10.75 -1.86 -7.37
C SER A 93 -9.51 -2.58 -6.86
N LEU A 94 -9.70 -3.79 -6.31
CA LEU A 94 -8.59 -4.65 -5.90
C LEU A 94 -7.71 -5.03 -7.09
N LYS A 95 -8.30 -5.39 -8.24
CA LYS A 95 -7.54 -5.65 -9.48
C LYS A 95 -6.71 -4.45 -9.91
N ALA A 96 -7.24 -3.23 -9.80
CA ALA A 96 -6.51 -2.02 -10.17
C ALA A 96 -5.33 -1.75 -9.23
N THR A 97 -5.52 -1.86 -7.91
CA THR A 97 -4.45 -1.75 -6.91
C THR A 97 -3.39 -2.81 -7.12
N MET A 98 -3.78 -4.08 -7.26
CA MET A 98 -2.86 -5.18 -7.54
C MET A 98 -2.12 -5.02 -8.86
N ALA A 99 -2.77 -4.51 -9.92
CA ALA A 99 -2.12 -4.28 -11.19
C ALA A 99 -1.13 -3.11 -11.12
N SER A 100 -1.43 -2.06 -10.35
CA SER A 100 -0.48 -0.98 -10.11
C SER A 100 0.72 -1.49 -9.32
N LEU A 101 0.47 -2.08 -8.16
CA LEU A 101 1.52 -2.64 -7.32
C LEU A 101 2.32 -3.73 -8.07
N GLY A 102 1.70 -4.53 -8.91
CA GLY A 102 2.39 -5.49 -9.76
C GLY A 102 3.36 -4.82 -10.73
N ARG A 103 2.96 -3.73 -11.38
CA ARG A 103 3.85 -2.96 -12.29
C ARG A 103 4.98 -2.27 -11.54
N ASP A 104 4.65 -1.70 -10.39
CA ASP A 104 5.60 -0.94 -9.59
C ASP A 104 6.59 -1.85 -8.87
N PHE A 105 6.12 -3.00 -8.38
CA PHE A 105 6.91 -3.86 -7.51
C PHE A 105 7.62 -5.04 -8.20
N HIS A 106 7.16 -5.47 -9.38
CA HIS A 106 7.84 -6.51 -10.16
C HIS A 106 9.17 -6.01 -10.77
N PRO A 107 10.25 -6.83 -10.81
CA PRO A 107 10.37 -8.24 -10.41
C PRO A 107 10.91 -8.44 -8.98
N SER A 108 10.84 -7.45 -8.08
CA SER A 108 11.47 -7.56 -6.76
C SER A 108 10.71 -8.50 -5.82
N VAL A 109 11.13 -9.75 -5.78
CA VAL A 109 10.57 -10.81 -4.90
C VAL A 109 10.61 -10.45 -3.42
N ALA A 110 11.56 -9.62 -2.99
CA ALA A 110 11.72 -9.19 -1.60
C ALA A 110 10.55 -8.33 -1.07
N VAL A 111 9.77 -7.71 -1.96
CA VAL A 111 8.66 -6.82 -1.59
C VAL A 111 7.37 -7.16 -2.32
N PHE A 112 7.43 -8.11 -3.26
CA PHE A 112 6.28 -8.65 -3.98
C PHE A 112 6.22 -10.18 -3.85
N PRO A 113 5.87 -10.71 -2.65
CA PRO A 113 5.77 -12.15 -2.41
C PRO A 113 4.50 -12.70 -3.05
N VAL A 114 4.53 -12.91 -4.37
CA VAL A 114 3.42 -13.46 -5.18
C VAL A 114 2.73 -14.66 -4.53
N PRO A 115 3.43 -15.69 -4.00
CA PRO A 115 2.78 -16.85 -3.42
C PRO A 115 1.91 -16.49 -2.21
N PHE A 116 2.40 -15.59 -1.37
CA PHE A 116 1.69 -15.14 -0.17
C PHE A 116 0.48 -14.26 -0.54
N ILE A 117 0.67 -13.34 -1.49
CA ILE A 117 -0.41 -12.47 -1.99
C ILE A 117 -1.56 -13.32 -2.55
N ILE A 118 -1.25 -14.37 -3.33
CA ILE A 118 -2.24 -15.30 -3.86
C ILE A 118 -2.97 -16.02 -2.71
N GLU A 119 -2.24 -16.57 -1.73
CA GLU A 119 -2.83 -17.27 -0.58
C GLU A 119 -3.83 -16.39 0.20
N VAL A 120 -3.46 -15.13 0.47
CA VAL A 120 -4.31 -14.16 1.19
C VAL A 120 -5.58 -13.87 0.39
N LEU A 121 -5.45 -13.67 -0.93
CA LEU A 121 -6.60 -13.39 -1.80
C LEU A 121 -7.53 -14.60 -1.94
N GLU A 122 -6.97 -15.80 -2.08
CA GLU A 122 -7.74 -17.05 -2.13
C GLU A 122 -8.54 -17.23 -0.84
N ARG A 123 -7.92 -17.03 0.32
CA ARG A 123 -8.60 -17.10 1.62
C ARG A 123 -9.79 -16.14 1.68
N HIS A 124 -9.58 -14.86 1.35
CA HIS A 124 -10.67 -13.87 1.34
C HIS A 124 -11.74 -14.15 0.29
N SER A 125 -11.38 -14.74 -0.85
CA SER A 125 -12.34 -15.15 -1.88
C SER A 125 -13.19 -16.34 -1.42
N MET A 126 -12.60 -17.30 -0.72
CA MET A 126 -13.31 -18.44 -0.14
C MET A 126 -14.27 -18.00 0.97
N GLU A 127 -13.83 -17.11 1.87
CA GLU A 127 -14.69 -16.57 2.93
C GLU A 127 -15.93 -15.88 2.35
N ARG A 128 -15.76 -15.01 1.34
CA ARG A 128 -16.90 -14.38 0.65
C ARG A 128 -17.83 -15.38 -0.03
N LYS A 129 -17.27 -16.43 -0.63
CA LYS A 129 -18.07 -17.48 -1.31
C LYS A 129 -18.84 -18.35 -0.32
N SER A 130 -18.31 -18.58 0.88
CA SER A 130 -19.00 -19.33 1.95
C SER A 130 -20.17 -18.57 2.58
N LEU A 131 -20.13 -17.23 2.56
CA LEU A 131 -21.20 -16.34 3.03
C LEU A 131 -22.35 -16.18 2.02
N HIS A 132 -22.13 -16.58 0.77
CA HIS A 132 -23.15 -16.60 -0.27
C HIS A 132 -23.36 -18.03 -0.78
N PRO A 133 -23.89 -18.95 0.05
CA PRO A 133 -24.31 -20.26 -0.43
C PRO A 133 -25.35 -20.03 -1.52
N SER A 134 -25.02 -20.52 -2.71
CA SER A 134 -25.81 -20.63 -3.94
C SER A 134 -27.31 -20.32 -3.77
N GLN A 135 -27.76 -19.24 -4.43
CA GLN A 135 -29.12 -19.22 -4.99
C GLN A 135 -29.20 -20.16 -6.19
#